data_AF-A0A7C3SYY8-F1
#
_entry.id   AF-A0A7C3SYY8-F1
#
_cell.length_a   1.000
_cell.length_b   1.000
_cell.length_c   1.000
_cell.angle_alpha   90.00
_cell.angle_beta   90.00
_cell.angle_gamma   90.00
#
_symmetry.space_group_name_H-M   'P 1'
#
loop_
_entity.id
_entity.type
_entity.pdbx_description
1 polymer ?
#
loop_
_entity_poly.entity_id
_entity_poly.type
_entity_poly.pdbx_seq_one_letter_code
_entity_poly.pdbx_strand_id
1 'polypeptide(L)'
;MITGSYPVKKGDYLSGGQVSSKIKEILCKLGIASEIIRKIMIAVYEAEMNVIIHSYGGEISFIIDDEKIEVTVKDTGPGIPRIDLAIQEGYSTAPDEAREMGFGAGMGLPNIKKNSDYFVIHSEPTGTLLKILIFVKADKDFSKVDSYIQITAEKCKKCLRCVTRCPTKAIRLYEDNLYILSHHCINCNECIRICPTRVFDLKYYEKNCEEGKQEIFIAPSPWIASILDSCSWEDFEEEIYRKKGFKIYPLALWEDVLREETQRYIENDEKIKFPLILPVCPTVLYWIQTEYPALIGNIAPYLGPVETAINSFPEQRNISFVPSCPAQVSTINDNKNSDVCINMISPKELFEVIMDISKSANKKKQIDEIHNIDVKKNKSKDIITVSGIEQVKTFLENMEKRELPIHIKMVELYACYNGCFGSPYWVTEPTISKIIFDTFWEEQKVKYEKKKIDAIFRVSPINSRKGVRLDEDVMEAIQKLSEIEKVNKKLPGYDCGICGAPSCLNFAEDIVIMQKDIKNCPYLNKT
;
A
#
# COMPACT_ATOMS: atom_id res chain seq x y z
N MET A 1 -16.67 -10.52 -23.57
CA MET A 1 -17.66 -9.47 -23.26
C MET A 1 -18.32 -9.79 -21.93
N ILE A 2 -18.09 -8.97 -20.89
CA ILE A 2 -18.79 -9.06 -19.60
C ILE A 2 -19.91 -8.04 -19.61
N THR A 3 -21.10 -8.45 -19.17
CA THR A 3 -22.22 -7.53 -18.98
C THR A 3 -22.78 -7.68 -17.59
N GLY A 4 -23.19 -6.58 -16.98
CA GLY A 4 -23.95 -6.61 -15.74
C GLY A 4 -24.94 -5.47 -15.69
N SER A 5 -25.94 -5.62 -14.83
CA SER A 5 -26.96 -4.61 -14.61
C SER A 5 -27.35 -4.57 -13.14
N TYR A 6 -27.45 -3.36 -12.60
CA TYR A 6 -27.77 -3.13 -11.20
C TYR A 6 -28.87 -2.07 -11.06
N PRO A 7 -29.94 -2.36 -10.29
CA PRO A 7 -30.96 -1.37 -10.00
C PRO A 7 -30.42 -0.34 -8.99
N VAL A 8 -30.82 0.91 -9.19
CA VAL A 8 -30.50 2.04 -8.30
C VAL A 8 -31.81 2.67 -7.83
N LYS A 9 -31.99 2.79 -6.52
CA LYS A 9 -33.23 3.32 -5.92
C LYS A 9 -33.06 4.79 -5.54
N LYS A 10 -34.10 5.60 -5.77
CA LYS A 10 -34.15 6.99 -5.31
C LYS A 10 -33.93 7.08 -3.80
N GLY A 11 -33.08 8.01 -3.37
CA GLY A 11 -32.85 8.30 -1.94
C GLY A 11 -32.10 7.22 -1.17
N ASP A 12 -31.59 6.18 -1.83
CA ASP A 12 -30.78 5.13 -1.19
C ASP A 12 -29.30 5.55 -1.08
N TYR A 13 -29.06 6.60 -0.30
CA TYR A 13 -27.71 7.16 -0.10
C TYR A 13 -26.74 6.17 0.54
N LEU A 14 -27.24 5.25 1.37
CA LEU A 14 -26.44 4.24 2.08
C LEU A 14 -25.83 3.20 1.12
N SER A 15 -26.54 2.90 0.04
CA SER A 15 -26.07 1.96 -0.99
C SER A 15 -25.24 2.65 -2.09
N GLY A 16 -24.99 3.95 -1.96
CA GLY A 16 -24.27 4.74 -2.93
C GLY A 16 -22.83 4.24 -3.16
N GLY A 17 -22.48 4.03 -4.44
CA GLY A 17 -21.15 3.57 -4.83
C GLY A 17 -21.00 2.05 -4.89
N GLN A 18 -22.05 1.28 -4.59
CA GLN A 18 -22.01 -0.19 -4.72
C GLN A 18 -21.81 -0.63 -6.16
N VAL A 19 -22.41 0.05 -7.13
CA VAL A 19 -22.23 -0.31 -8.55
C VAL A 19 -20.80 -0.05 -8.98
N SER A 20 -20.25 1.11 -8.62
CA SER A 20 -18.85 1.44 -8.91
C SER A 20 -17.89 0.40 -8.29
N SER A 21 -18.09 0.03 -7.03
CA SER A 21 -17.25 -0.95 -6.32
C SER A 21 -17.26 -2.33 -6.98
N LYS A 22 -18.43 -2.81 -7.41
CA LYS A 22 -18.55 -4.08 -8.15
C LYS A 22 -17.82 -4.04 -9.48
N ILE A 23 -17.93 -2.93 -10.22
CA ILE A 23 -17.19 -2.73 -11.48
C ILE A 23 -15.68 -2.71 -11.20
N LYS A 24 -15.19 -2.04 -10.15
CA LYS A 24 -13.76 -2.07 -9.75
C LYS A 24 -13.29 -3.49 -9.49
N GLU A 25 -14.03 -4.29 -8.72
CA GLU A 25 -13.65 -5.68 -8.46
C GLU A 25 -13.49 -6.49 -9.75
N ILE A 26 -14.40 -6.31 -10.71
CA ILE A 26 -14.33 -6.96 -12.02
C ILE A 26 -13.09 -6.48 -12.80
N LEU A 27 -12.84 -5.17 -12.85
CA LEU A 27 -11.74 -4.60 -13.63
C LEU A 27 -10.36 -4.92 -13.03
N CYS A 28 -10.24 -4.97 -11.69
CA CYS A 28 -9.03 -5.42 -11.01
C CYS A 28 -8.72 -6.88 -11.38
N LYS A 29 -9.74 -7.75 -11.41
CA LYS A 29 -9.59 -9.16 -11.82
C LYS A 29 -9.25 -9.33 -13.30
N LEU A 30 -9.67 -8.39 -14.15
CA LEU A 30 -9.32 -8.33 -15.57
C LEU A 30 -7.90 -7.80 -15.82
N GLY A 31 -7.20 -7.31 -14.79
CA GLY A 31 -5.87 -6.71 -14.95
C GLY A 31 -5.90 -5.37 -15.71
N ILE A 32 -7.03 -4.67 -15.69
CA ILE A 32 -7.19 -3.38 -16.35
C ILE A 32 -6.27 -2.37 -15.69
N ALA A 33 -5.63 -1.51 -16.49
CA ALA A 33 -4.76 -0.46 -15.98
C ALA A 33 -5.52 0.38 -14.96
N SER A 34 -4.93 0.54 -13.78
CA SER A 34 -5.49 1.23 -12.63
C SER A 34 -5.81 2.71 -12.88
N GLU A 35 -5.21 3.36 -13.88
CA GLU A 35 -5.67 4.67 -14.36
C GLU A 35 -7.09 4.60 -14.93
N ILE A 36 -7.37 3.57 -15.73
CA ILE A 36 -8.70 3.30 -16.31
C ILE A 36 -9.67 2.94 -15.19
N ILE A 37 -9.25 2.09 -14.23
CA ILE A 37 -10.05 1.75 -13.04
C ILE A 37 -10.39 3.01 -12.22
N ARG A 38 -9.46 3.95 -12.07
CA ARG A 38 -9.75 5.22 -11.38
C ARG A 38 -10.77 6.06 -12.13
N LYS A 39 -10.62 6.20 -13.45
CA LYS A 39 -11.52 6.99 -14.30
C LYS A 39 -12.95 6.44 -14.26
N ILE A 40 -13.11 5.14 -14.45
CA ILE A 40 -14.42 4.48 -14.41
C ILE A 40 -15.05 4.55 -13.02
N MET A 41 -14.25 4.41 -11.95
CA MET A 41 -14.77 4.52 -10.57
C MET A 41 -15.39 5.89 -10.31
N ILE A 42 -14.70 6.97 -10.70
CA ILE A 42 -15.21 8.33 -10.55
C ILE A 42 -16.48 8.51 -11.39
N ALA A 43 -16.44 8.12 -12.67
CA ALA A 43 -17.56 8.30 -13.59
C ALA A 43 -18.82 7.53 -13.16
N VAL A 44 -18.67 6.27 -12.74
CA VAL A 44 -19.81 5.44 -12.31
C VAL A 44 -20.36 5.92 -10.97
N TYR A 45 -19.50 6.27 -10.01
CA TYR A 45 -19.94 6.77 -8.70
C TYR A 45 -20.78 8.04 -8.84
N GLU A 46 -20.31 9.01 -9.62
CA GLU A 46 -21.04 10.26 -9.87
C GLU A 46 -22.36 10.01 -10.61
N ALA A 47 -22.37 9.07 -11.55
CA ALA A 47 -23.58 8.71 -12.28
C ALA A 47 -24.62 8.02 -11.36
N GLU A 48 -24.16 7.13 -10.48
CA GLU A 48 -24.98 6.46 -9.46
C GLU A 48 -25.60 7.47 -8.48
N MET A 49 -24.80 8.44 -8.02
CA MET A 49 -25.29 9.53 -7.16
C MET A 49 -26.32 10.41 -7.87
N ASN A 50 -26.10 10.73 -9.15
CA ASN A 50 -27.07 11.51 -9.90
C ASN A 50 -28.43 10.80 -10.00
N VAL A 51 -28.45 9.47 -10.19
CA VAL A 51 -29.69 8.69 -10.18
C VAL A 51 -30.35 8.73 -8.80
N ILE A 52 -29.59 8.53 -7.72
CA ILE A 52 -30.12 8.53 -6.34
C ILE A 52 -30.74 9.88 -5.97
N ILE A 53 -30.09 10.97 -6.35
CA ILE A 53 -30.44 12.34 -5.94
C ILE A 53 -31.53 12.94 -6.83
N HIS A 54 -31.37 12.85 -8.15
CA HIS A 54 -32.13 13.66 -9.10
C HIS A 54 -33.25 12.90 -9.82
N SER A 55 -33.35 11.58 -9.68
CA SER A 55 -34.34 10.77 -10.42
C SER A 55 -35.38 10.08 -9.52
N TYR A 56 -36.30 9.30 -10.12
CA TYR A 56 -37.18 8.35 -9.43
C TYR A 56 -36.59 6.94 -9.29
N GLY A 57 -35.28 6.80 -9.50
CA GLY A 57 -34.56 5.55 -9.54
C GLY A 57 -34.17 5.19 -10.98
N GLY A 58 -33.49 4.07 -11.15
CA GLY A 58 -33.00 3.68 -12.45
C GLY A 58 -32.21 2.38 -12.44
N GLU A 59 -31.44 2.20 -13.49
CA GLU A 59 -30.60 1.06 -13.72
C GLU A 59 -29.26 1.52 -14.29
N ILE A 60 -28.19 0.94 -13.74
CA ILE A 60 -26.85 1.08 -14.30
C ILE A 60 -26.45 -0.27 -14.87
N SER A 61 -26.25 -0.30 -16.18
CA SER A 61 -25.74 -1.45 -16.90
C SER A 61 -24.36 -1.15 -17.46
N PHE A 62 -23.55 -2.18 -17.63
CA PHE A 62 -22.23 -2.04 -18.21
C PHE A 62 -21.92 -3.19 -19.14
N ILE A 63 -21.06 -2.90 -20.11
CA ILE A 63 -20.48 -3.83 -21.08
C ILE A 63 -18.97 -3.59 -21.04
N ILE A 64 -18.21 -4.63 -20.76
CA ILE A 64 -16.74 -4.60 -20.81
C ILE A 64 -16.29 -5.55 -21.92
N ASP A 65 -15.59 -5.01 -22.90
CA ASP A 65 -14.93 -5.76 -23.96
C ASP A 65 -13.43 -5.41 -24.01
N ASP A 66 -12.77 -5.83 -25.08
CA ASP A 66 -11.34 -5.72 -25.31
C ASP A 66 -10.89 -4.31 -25.73
N GLU A 67 -11.79 -3.52 -26.29
CA GLU A 67 -11.51 -2.16 -26.74
C GLU A 67 -12.00 -1.12 -25.73
N LYS A 68 -13.07 -1.42 -24.99
CA LYS A 68 -13.77 -0.42 -24.19
C LYS A 68 -14.54 -0.98 -23.00
N ILE A 69 -14.76 -0.08 -22.05
CA ILE A 69 -15.73 -0.20 -20.96
C ILE A 69 -16.86 0.78 -21.30
N GLU A 70 -18.05 0.27 -21.58
CA GLU A 70 -19.26 1.04 -21.80
C GLU A 70 -20.18 0.92 -20.58
N VAL A 71 -20.60 2.03 -20.00
CA VAL A 71 -21.60 2.09 -18.93
C VAL A 71 -22.80 2.87 -19.45
N THR A 72 -23.97 2.27 -19.33
CA THR A 72 -25.25 2.88 -19.66
C THR A 72 -26.07 3.04 -18.39
N VAL A 73 -26.38 4.28 -18.07
CA VAL A 73 -27.26 4.68 -16.97
C VAL A 73 -28.59 5.10 -17.53
N LYS A 74 -29.67 4.48 -17.06
CA LYS A 74 -31.03 4.80 -17.45
C LYS A 74 -31.86 5.08 -16.21
N ASP A 75 -32.33 6.31 -16.07
CA ASP A 75 -33.18 6.70 -14.95
C ASP A 75 -34.65 6.89 -15.36
N THR A 76 -35.52 7.02 -14.36
CA THR A 76 -36.93 7.33 -14.52
C THR A 76 -37.25 8.72 -13.96
N GLY A 77 -37.46 9.70 -14.84
CA GLY A 77 -37.92 11.07 -14.56
C GLY A 77 -37.16 11.85 -13.46
N PRO A 78 -37.43 13.16 -13.30
CA PRO A 78 -38.17 14.03 -14.20
C PRO A 78 -37.34 14.50 -15.41
N GLY A 79 -36.16 13.90 -15.63
CA GLY A 79 -35.20 14.36 -16.63
C GLY A 79 -34.51 15.67 -16.23
N ILE A 80 -33.65 16.16 -17.12
CA ILE A 80 -32.79 17.33 -16.96
C ILE A 80 -33.25 18.37 -17.99
N PRO A 81 -33.98 19.42 -17.57
CA PRO A 81 -34.52 20.42 -18.49
C PRO A 81 -33.45 21.19 -19.27
N ARG A 82 -32.28 21.40 -18.66
CA ARG A 82 -31.16 22.18 -19.21
C ARG A 82 -29.84 21.45 -18.96
N ILE A 83 -29.54 20.49 -19.84
CA ILE A 83 -28.29 19.70 -19.81
C ILE A 83 -27.05 20.60 -19.90
N ASP A 84 -27.13 21.69 -20.68
CA ASP A 84 -26.06 22.66 -20.86
C ASP A 84 -25.65 23.37 -19.56
N LEU A 85 -26.61 23.61 -18.66
CA LEU A 85 -26.34 24.13 -17.32
C LEU A 85 -25.86 23.02 -16.38
N ALA A 86 -26.45 21.83 -16.46
CA ALA A 86 -26.11 20.69 -15.60
C ALA A 86 -24.67 20.17 -15.79
N ILE A 87 -24.03 20.44 -16.93
CA ILE A 87 -22.63 20.11 -17.22
C ILE A 87 -21.64 21.19 -16.73
N GLN A 88 -22.11 22.34 -16.24
CA GLN A 88 -21.23 23.39 -15.71
C GLN A 88 -20.82 23.08 -14.27
N GLU A 89 -19.53 23.20 -13.98
CA GLU A 89 -19.00 23.04 -12.62
C GLU A 89 -19.68 24.03 -11.66
N GLY A 90 -20.12 23.52 -10.51
CA GLY A 90 -20.80 24.31 -9.47
C GLY A 90 -22.31 24.48 -9.66
N TYR A 91 -22.89 24.06 -10.79
CA TYR A 91 -24.34 24.08 -10.98
C TYR A 91 -24.99 22.83 -10.38
N SER A 92 -25.97 23.02 -9.49
CA SER A 92 -26.64 21.91 -8.80
C SER A 92 -28.08 22.23 -8.46
N THR A 93 -28.97 21.28 -8.78
CA THR A 93 -30.39 21.29 -8.40
C THR A 93 -30.68 20.35 -7.24
N ALA A 94 -29.64 19.94 -6.48
CA ALA A 94 -29.79 18.96 -5.41
C ALA A 94 -30.66 19.54 -4.26
N PRO A 95 -31.56 18.72 -3.69
CA PRO A 95 -32.37 19.14 -2.53
C PRO A 95 -31.48 19.36 -1.31
N ASP A 96 -31.98 20.13 -0.33
CA ASP A 96 -31.20 20.50 0.85
C ASP A 96 -30.75 19.28 1.67
N GLU A 97 -31.58 18.23 1.75
CA GLU A 97 -31.21 16.94 2.37
C GLU A 97 -29.92 16.35 1.76
N ALA A 98 -29.78 16.38 0.43
CA ALA A 98 -28.58 15.88 -0.23
C ALA A 98 -27.36 16.79 0.03
N ARG A 99 -27.58 18.10 0.14
CA ARG A 99 -26.52 19.09 0.44
C ARG A 99 -26.00 18.98 1.86
N GLU A 100 -26.89 18.75 2.82
CA GLU A 100 -26.54 18.51 4.22
C GLU A 100 -25.69 17.25 4.40
N MET A 101 -25.87 16.25 3.53
CA MET A 101 -25.04 15.04 3.45
C MET A 101 -23.72 15.24 2.67
N GLY A 102 -23.42 16.45 2.23
CA GLY A 102 -22.20 16.79 1.49
C GLY A 102 -22.23 16.49 0.00
N PHE A 103 -23.40 16.14 -0.56
CA PHE A 103 -23.59 15.97 -2.01
C PHE A 103 -24.08 17.27 -2.67
N GLY A 104 -24.18 17.29 -4.00
CA GLY A 104 -24.80 18.41 -4.69
C GLY A 104 -23.91 19.65 -4.84
N ALA A 105 -22.59 19.50 -4.81
CA ALA A 105 -21.61 20.57 -5.11
C ALA A 105 -21.56 20.95 -6.61
N GLY A 106 -22.36 20.33 -7.46
CA GLY A 106 -22.40 20.61 -8.90
C GLY A 106 -21.22 20.06 -9.71
N MET A 107 -20.61 18.97 -9.23
CA MET A 107 -19.45 18.34 -9.87
C MET A 107 -19.77 17.04 -10.61
N GLY A 108 -20.99 16.49 -10.49
CA GLY A 108 -21.35 15.16 -11.01
C GLY A 108 -21.13 14.98 -12.52
N LEU A 109 -21.98 15.56 -13.36
CA LEU A 109 -21.84 15.48 -14.83
C LEU A 109 -20.50 16.03 -15.35
N PRO A 110 -19.94 17.15 -14.84
CA PRO A 110 -18.59 17.59 -15.20
C PRO A 110 -17.51 16.52 -14.96
N ASN A 111 -17.53 15.87 -13.78
CA ASN A 111 -16.57 14.82 -13.43
C ASN A 111 -16.71 13.59 -14.32
N ILE A 112 -17.95 13.19 -14.64
CA ILE A 112 -18.20 12.05 -15.54
C ILE A 112 -17.61 12.35 -16.92
N LYS A 113 -17.89 13.54 -17.47
CA LYS A 113 -17.37 13.97 -18.78
C LYS A 113 -15.83 14.03 -18.79
N LYS A 114 -15.21 14.52 -17.71
CA LYS A 114 -13.74 14.63 -17.60
C LYS A 114 -13.03 13.28 -17.49
N ASN A 115 -13.70 12.27 -16.93
CA ASN A 115 -13.13 10.94 -16.70
C ASN A 115 -13.64 9.89 -17.71
N SER A 116 -14.15 10.32 -18.87
CA SER A 116 -14.57 9.43 -19.96
C SER A 116 -14.00 9.86 -21.30
N ASP A 117 -13.75 8.89 -22.19
CA ASP A 117 -13.29 9.17 -23.56
C ASP A 117 -14.47 9.54 -24.45
N TYR A 118 -15.64 8.96 -24.17
CA TYR A 118 -16.90 9.32 -24.82
C TYR A 118 -18.03 9.41 -23.80
N PHE A 119 -18.79 10.49 -23.89
CA PHE A 119 -19.86 10.87 -22.98
C PHE A 119 -21.05 11.37 -23.80
N VAL A 120 -22.20 10.72 -23.65
CA VAL A 120 -23.45 11.14 -24.27
C VAL A 120 -24.56 11.11 -23.24
N ILE A 121 -25.34 12.18 -23.19
CA ILE A 121 -26.48 12.29 -22.31
C ILE A 121 -27.69 12.78 -23.10
N HIS A 122 -28.79 12.06 -22.97
CA HIS A 122 -30.10 12.42 -23.50
C HIS A 122 -31.09 12.43 -22.35
N SER A 123 -31.89 13.48 -22.24
CA SER A 123 -32.83 13.60 -21.14
C SER A 123 -34.17 14.13 -21.63
N GLU A 124 -35.23 13.47 -21.19
CA GLU A 124 -36.63 13.80 -21.46
C GLU A 124 -37.41 13.80 -20.15
N PRO A 125 -38.62 14.39 -20.08
CA PRO A 125 -39.43 14.38 -18.85
C PRO A 125 -39.67 12.99 -18.25
N THR A 126 -39.63 11.95 -19.08
CA THR A 126 -39.78 10.54 -18.68
C THR A 126 -38.51 9.92 -18.10
N GLY A 127 -37.34 10.56 -18.24
CA GLY A 127 -36.06 10.10 -17.71
C GLY A 127 -34.84 10.46 -18.55
N THR A 128 -33.67 10.09 -18.05
CA THR A 128 -32.36 10.36 -18.63
C THR A 128 -31.68 9.06 -19.02
N LEU A 129 -31.06 9.08 -20.20
CA LEU A 129 -30.12 8.07 -20.67
C LEU A 129 -28.73 8.70 -20.74
N LEU A 130 -27.79 8.18 -19.97
CA LEU A 130 -26.39 8.56 -19.97
C LEU A 130 -25.55 7.36 -20.42
N LYS A 131 -24.69 7.59 -21.41
CA LYS A 131 -23.69 6.63 -21.87
C LYS A 131 -22.30 7.17 -21.63
N ILE A 132 -21.47 6.33 -21.03
CA ILE A 132 -20.08 6.58 -20.68
C ILE A 132 -19.25 5.50 -21.36
N LEU A 133 -18.17 5.85 -22.03
CA LEU A 133 -17.27 4.90 -22.65
C LEU A 133 -15.82 5.31 -22.38
N ILE A 134 -15.02 4.32 -22.00
CA ILE A 134 -13.58 4.45 -21.74
C ILE A 134 -12.84 3.38 -22.54
N PHE A 135 -11.86 3.77 -23.34
CA PHE A 135 -11.07 2.83 -24.12
C PHE A 135 -10.01 2.12 -23.27
N VAL A 136 -9.88 0.82 -23.48
CA VAL A 136 -8.92 -0.03 -22.81
C VAL A 136 -7.74 -0.28 -23.74
N LYS A 137 -6.61 0.41 -23.52
CA LYS A 137 -5.36 0.04 -24.20
C LYS A 137 -4.70 -1.11 -23.44
N ALA A 138 -4.45 -2.21 -24.14
CA ALA A 138 -3.63 -3.31 -23.62
C ALA A 138 -2.19 -2.83 -23.42
N ASP A 139 -1.74 -2.86 -22.17
CA ASP A 139 -0.36 -2.55 -21.82
C ASP A 139 0.45 -3.86 -21.93
N LYS A 140 1.39 -3.92 -22.87
CA LYS A 140 2.13 -5.16 -23.23
C LYS A 140 3.29 -5.47 -22.28
N ASP A 141 3.62 -4.57 -21.37
CA ASP A 141 4.66 -4.79 -20.37
C ASP A 141 4.06 -5.41 -19.11
N PHE A 142 4.12 -6.74 -19.03
CA PHE A 142 4.08 -7.47 -17.77
C PHE A 142 5.31 -7.06 -16.95
N SER A 143 5.20 -5.98 -16.17
CA SER A 143 6.29 -5.56 -15.32
C SER A 143 6.57 -6.68 -14.32
N LYS A 144 7.73 -7.32 -14.47
CA LYS A 144 8.29 -8.29 -13.55
C LYS A 144 8.54 -7.57 -12.23
N VAL A 145 7.54 -7.54 -11.35
CA VAL A 145 7.74 -7.05 -9.98
C VAL A 145 8.58 -8.14 -9.30
N ASP A 146 9.81 -7.83 -8.93
CA ASP A 146 10.63 -8.79 -8.19
C ASP A 146 10.12 -8.83 -6.74
N SER A 147 9.78 -10.03 -6.23
CA SER A 147 9.62 -10.22 -4.79
C SER A 147 11.01 -10.29 -4.17
N TYR A 148 11.31 -9.42 -3.21
CA TYR A 148 12.60 -9.37 -2.50
C TYR A 148 12.65 -10.37 -1.33
N ILE A 149 11.99 -11.52 -1.53
CA ILE A 149 11.83 -12.58 -0.55
C ILE A 149 12.48 -13.83 -1.13
N GLN A 150 13.43 -14.40 -0.40
CA GLN A 150 14.03 -15.69 -0.69
C GLN A 150 13.23 -16.80 0.01
N ILE A 151 13.06 -17.95 -0.66
CA ILE A 151 12.34 -19.11 -0.14
C ILE A 151 13.30 -20.31 -0.09
N THR A 152 13.45 -20.90 1.09
CA THR A 152 14.17 -22.16 1.35
C THR A 152 13.15 -23.31 1.43
N ALA A 153 12.67 -23.76 0.27
CA ALA A 153 11.51 -24.64 0.15
C ALA A 153 11.68 -25.99 0.87
N GLU A 154 12.90 -26.50 0.97
CA GLU A 154 13.27 -27.76 1.63
C GLU A 154 12.98 -27.76 3.15
N LYS A 155 12.94 -26.57 3.79
CA LYS A 155 12.58 -26.42 5.21
C LYS A 155 11.07 -26.30 5.43
N CYS A 156 10.27 -26.31 4.37
CA CYS A 156 8.83 -26.11 4.45
C CYS A 156 8.12 -27.38 4.96
N LYS A 157 7.47 -27.28 6.12
CA LYS A 157 6.60 -28.33 6.64
C LYS A 157 5.14 -28.22 6.19
N LYS A 158 4.86 -27.39 5.18
CA LYS A 158 3.53 -27.18 4.57
C LYS A 158 2.42 -26.89 5.60
N CYS A 159 2.71 -26.06 6.61
CA CYS A 159 1.74 -25.71 7.65
C CYS A 159 0.70 -24.65 7.21
N LEU A 160 0.82 -24.12 5.99
CA LEU A 160 -0.12 -23.20 5.33
C LEU A 160 -0.37 -21.84 6.00
N ARG A 161 0.27 -21.55 7.14
CA ARG A 161 0.13 -20.26 7.83
C ARG A 161 0.45 -19.05 6.96
N CYS A 162 1.50 -19.12 6.13
CA CYS A 162 1.85 -18.04 5.20
C CYS A 162 0.81 -17.84 4.09
N VAL A 163 0.16 -18.92 3.65
CA VAL A 163 -0.91 -18.86 2.65
C VAL A 163 -2.10 -18.12 3.26
N THR A 164 -2.55 -18.51 4.45
CA THR A 164 -3.75 -17.94 5.07
C THR A 164 -3.56 -16.56 5.70
N ARG A 165 -2.33 -16.20 6.11
CA ARG A 165 -2.04 -14.89 6.74
C ARG A 165 -1.55 -13.82 5.76
N CYS A 166 -1.34 -14.13 4.48
CA CYS A 166 -0.92 -13.12 3.52
C CYS A 166 -2.06 -12.10 3.30
N PRO A 167 -1.86 -10.79 3.61
CA PRO A 167 -2.95 -9.81 3.62
C PRO A 167 -3.55 -9.57 2.24
N THR A 168 -2.72 -9.67 1.20
CA THR A 168 -3.10 -9.49 -0.22
C THR A 168 -3.23 -10.81 -0.96
N LYS A 169 -3.26 -11.94 -0.23
CA LYS A 169 -3.45 -13.28 -0.79
C LYS A 169 -2.45 -13.58 -1.91
N ALA A 170 -1.18 -13.18 -1.74
CA ALA A 170 -0.13 -13.33 -2.75
C ALA A 170 0.55 -14.71 -2.75
N ILE A 171 0.42 -15.49 -1.67
CA ILE A 171 1.14 -16.77 -1.51
C ILE A 171 0.26 -17.93 -1.96
N ARG A 172 0.84 -18.87 -2.72
CA ARG A 172 0.24 -20.15 -3.10
C ARG A 172 1.16 -21.30 -2.69
N LEU A 173 0.56 -22.44 -2.33
CA LEU A 173 1.24 -23.74 -2.31
C LEU A 173 0.71 -24.58 -3.48
N TYR A 174 1.60 -25.02 -4.36
CA TYR A 174 1.23 -25.85 -5.51
C TYR A 174 2.31 -26.90 -5.77
N GLU A 175 1.90 -28.16 -5.92
CA GLU A 175 2.82 -29.30 -6.10
C GLU A 175 3.99 -29.25 -5.11
N ASP A 176 3.67 -29.05 -3.83
CA ASP A 176 4.64 -28.93 -2.74
C ASP A 176 5.58 -27.71 -2.77
N ASN A 177 5.46 -26.84 -3.77
CA ASN A 177 6.26 -25.63 -3.93
C ASN A 177 5.49 -24.38 -3.51
N LEU A 178 6.18 -23.45 -2.86
CA LEU A 178 5.65 -22.15 -2.48
C LEU A 178 5.89 -21.13 -3.60
N TYR A 179 4.83 -20.43 -4.00
CA TYR A 179 4.88 -19.38 -5.01
C TYR A 179 4.42 -18.05 -4.40
N ILE A 180 5.07 -16.96 -4.80
CA ILE A 180 4.68 -15.60 -4.45
C ILE A 180 4.26 -14.88 -5.73
N LEU A 181 2.99 -14.51 -5.81
CA LEU A 181 2.43 -13.69 -6.87
C LEU A 181 2.90 -12.25 -6.67
N SER A 182 3.94 -11.84 -7.40
CA SER A 182 4.63 -10.58 -7.13
C SER A 182 3.78 -9.33 -7.34
N HIS A 183 2.82 -9.38 -8.27
CA HIS A 183 1.84 -8.31 -8.51
C HIS A 183 0.88 -8.10 -7.32
N HIS A 184 0.63 -9.13 -6.51
CA HIS A 184 -0.13 -9.00 -5.25
C HIS A 184 0.78 -8.75 -4.04
N CYS A 185 2.06 -9.13 -4.11
CA CYS A 185 2.95 -9.04 -2.97
C CYS A 185 3.33 -7.58 -2.68
N ILE A 186 2.90 -7.09 -1.53
CA ILE A 186 3.23 -5.76 -1.00
C ILE A 186 4.53 -5.74 -0.18
N ASN A 187 5.30 -6.84 -0.20
CA ASN A 187 6.58 -6.96 0.50
C ASN A 187 6.50 -6.72 2.04
N CYS A 188 5.38 -7.11 2.66
CA CYS A 188 5.04 -6.75 4.04
C CYS A 188 5.73 -7.52 5.16
N ASN A 189 6.53 -8.55 4.87
CA ASN A 189 7.18 -9.48 5.83
C ASN A 189 6.27 -10.43 6.64
N GLU A 190 4.96 -10.45 6.42
CA GLU A 190 4.05 -11.31 7.21
C GLU A 190 4.32 -12.81 7.05
N CYS A 191 4.80 -13.23 5.87
CA CYS A 191 5.24 -14.60 5.62
C CYS A 191 6.46 -15.01 6.46
N ILE A 192 7.40 -14.08 6.66
CA ILE A 192 8.58 -14.26 7.51
C ILE A 192 8.13 -14.37 8.98
N ARG A 193 7.24 -13.47 9.43
CA ARG A 193 6.70 -13.45 10.79
C ARG A 193 6.02 -14.77 11.18
N ILE A 194 5.15 -15.29 10.31
CA ILE A 194 4.28 -16.41 10.68
C ILE A 194 4.91 -17.78 10.46
N CYS A 195 6.00 -17.87 9.69
CA CYS A 195 6.58 -19.15 9.32
C CYS A 195 7.41 -19.76 10.47
N PRO A 196 6.97 -20.88 11.08
CA PRO A 196 7.65 -21.47 12.23
C PRO A 196 9.00 -22.11 11.87
N THR A 197 9.23 -22.45 10.60
CA THR A 197 10.49 -23.06 10.13
C THR A 197 11.39 -22.07 9.39
N ARG A 198 11.02 -20.78 9.36
CA ARG A 198 11.82 -19.68 8.78
C ARG A 198 12.28 -19.98 7.34
N VAL A 199 11.35 -20.42 6.50
CA VAL A 199 11.61 -20.68 5.06
C VAL A 199 11.73 -19.39 4.26
N PHE A 200 11.14 -18.30 4.73
CA PHE A 200 11.17 -17.00 4.06
C PHE A 200 12.25 -16.13 4.69
N ASP A 201 13.03 -15.44 3.86
CA ASP A 201 13.99 -14.43 4.30
C ASP A 201 14.15 -13.30 3.27
N LEU A 202 14.92 -12.26 3.58
CA LEU A 202 15.26 -11.19 2.64
C LEU A 202 16.15 -11.73 1.53
N LYS A 203 15.87 -11.31 0.30
CA LYS A 203 16.82 -11.43 -0.80
C LYS A 203 17.78 -10.23 -0.74
N TYR A 204 19.00 -10.47 -0.26
CA TYR A 204 20.04 -9.44 -0.21
C TYR A 204 20.67 -9.24 -1.60
N TYR A 205 21.13 -8.01 -1.85
CA TYR A 205 22.02 -7.72 -2.97
C TYR A 205 23.36 -7.29 -2.40
N GLU A 206 24.42 -7.97 -2.82
CA GLU A 206 25.78 -7.51 -2.63
C GLU A 206 26.25 -6.88 -3.94
N LYS A 207 26.72 -5.63 -3.87
CA LYS A 207 27.49 -5.03 -4.96
C LYS A 207 28.83 -4.61 -4.38
N ASN A 208 29.92 -4.97 -5.07
CA ASN A 208 31.26 -4.58 -4.66
C ASN A 208 31.36 -3.04 -4.63
N CYS A 209 31.48 -2.48 -3.44
CA CYS A 209 31.70 -1.06 -3.26
C CYS A 209 33.14 -0.68 -3.57
N GLU A 210 33.35 0.58 -3.96
CA GLU A 210 34.68 1.10 -4.29
C GLU A 210 35.56 1.14 -3.02
N GLU A 211 36.74 0.53 -3.09
CA GLU A 211 37.73 0.57 -2.00
C GLU A 211 38.20 2.02 -1.74
N GLY A 212 38.38 2.38 -0.46
CA GLY A 212 39.00 3.65 -0.05
C GLY A 212 38.05 4.85 0.14
N LYS A 213 36.74 4.69 -0.04
CA LYS A 213 35.75 5.74 0.27
C LYS A 213 35.13 5.58 1.67
N GLN A 214 34.92 6.69 2.37
CA GLN A 214 34.22 6.75 3.65
C GLN A 214 32.85 6.04 3.59
N GLU A 215 32.59 5.08 4.46
CA GLU A 215 31.31 4.38 4.43
C GLU A 215 30.31 5.07 5.36
N ILE A 216 29.11 5.35 4.86
CA ILE A 216 28.00 5.90 5.65
C ILE A 216 27.11 4.75 6.07
N PHE A 217 26.83 4.65 7.36
CA PHE A 217 25.91 3.66 7.88
C PHE A 217 24.58 4.30 8.29
N ILE A 218 23.51 3.97 7.57
CA ILE A 218 22.16 4.43 7.91
C ILE A 218 21.54 3.41 8.87
N ALA A 219 21.41 3.82 10.13
CA ALA A 219 21.02 2.98 11.24
C ALA A 219 19.50 2.97 11.48
N PRO A 220 18.81 1.82 11.41
CA PRO A 220 17.38 1.74 11.74
C PRO A 220 17.12 2.00 13.21
N SER A 221 16.04 2.73 13.53
CA SER A 221 15.65 3.05 14.90
C SER A 221 15.52 1.83 15.84
N PRO A 222 14.91 0.70 15.41
CA PRO A 222 14.82 -0.49 16.25
C PRO A 222 16.17 -1.11 16.59
N TRP A 223 17.13 -0.99 15.68
CA TRP A 223 18.48 -1.48 15.93
C TRP A 223 19.21 -0.60 16.94
N ILE A 224 19.09 0.73 16.82
CA ILE A 224 19.65 1.67 17.80
C ILE A 224 19.12 1.34 19.21
N ALA A 225 17.81 1.09 19.35
CA ALA A 225 17.22 0.67 20.62
C ALA A 225 17.91 -0.57 21.24
N SER A 226 18.25 -1.56 20.40
CA SER A 226 18.92 -2.78 20.86
C SER A 226 20.37 -2.56 21.31
N ILE A 227 21.05 -1.54 20.77
CA ILE A 227 22.41 -1.16 21.20
C ILE A 227 22.37 -0.47 22.55
N LEU A 228 21.38 0.38 22.77
CA LEU A 228 21.25 1.18 23.97
C LEU A 228 21.03 0.33 25.23
N ASP A 229 20.70 -0.95 25.08
CA ASP A 229 20.69 -1.95 26.15
C ASP A 229 22.09 -2.47 26.53
N SER A 230 23.08 -2.31 25.63
CA SER A 230 24.40 -2.95 25.72
C SER A 230 25.60 -2.01 25.93
N CYS A 231 25.58 -0.81 25.33
CA CYS A 231 26.63 0.22 25.48
C CYS A 231 26.08 1.63 25.21
N SER A 232 26.73 2.68 25.72
CA SER A 232 26.31 4.06 25.41
C SER A 232 26.40 4.33 23.91
N TRP A 233 25.63 5.29 23.40
CA TRP A 233 25.63 5.60 21.98
C TRP A 233 26.96 6.18 21.51
N GLU A 234 27.60 7.00 22.34
CA GLU A 234 28.89 7.62 22.06
C GLU A 234 30.01 6.56 21.98
N ASP A 235 30.05 5.64 22.94
CA ASP A 235 31.02 4.53 22.93
C ASP A 235 30.82 3.65 21.69
N PHE A 236 29.56 3.43 21.30
CA PHE A 236 29.21 2.65 20.12
C PHE A 236 29.64 3.33 18.82
N GLU A 237 29.32 4.61 18.65
CA GLU A 237 29.73 5.42 17.49
C GLU A 237 31.26 5.40 17.34
N GLU A 238 32.00 5.60 18.44
CA GLU A 238 33.46 5.59 18.43
C GLU A 238 34.02 4.22 18.04
N GLU A 239 33.49 3.14 18.63
CA GLU A 239 33.99 1.79 18.39
C GLU A 239 33.67 1.29 16.96
N ILE A 240 32.48 1.59 16.44
CA ILE A 240 32.13 1.28 15.04
C ILE A 240 33.02 2.06 14.08
N TYR A 241 33.23 3.36 14.32
CA TYR A 241 34.11 4.17 13.49
C TYR A 241 35.53 3.62 13.52
N ARG A 242 36.05 3.23 14.69
CA ARG A 242 37.38 2.65 14.84
C ARG A 242 37.55 1.29 14.14
N LYS A 243 36.56 0.40 14.24
CA LYS A 243 36.64 -0.98 13.70
C LYS A 243 36.28 -1.07 12.22
N LYS A 244 35.31 -0.29 11.76
CA LYS A 244 34.73 -0.39 10.41
C LYS A 244 34.89 0.87 9.58
N GLY A 245 35.28 1.99 10.18
CA GLY A 245 35.35 3.28 9.50
C GLY A 245 33.97 3.85 9.16
N PHE A 246 32.89 3.38 9.79
CA PHE A 246 31.53 3.80 9.41
C PHE A 246 31.15 5.11 10.11
N LYS A 247 30.57 6.04 9.35
CA LYS A 247 29.91 7.22 9.92
C LYS A 247 28.42 6.96 10.04
N ILE A 248 27.90 6.97 11.26
CA ILE A 248 26.53 6.55 11.54
C ILE A 248 25.54 7.72 11.43
N TYR A 249 24.38 7.44 10.81
CA TYR A 249 23.23 8.35 10.74
C TYR A 249 21.95 7.59 11.07
N PRO A 250 21.22 7.94 12.14
CA PRO A 250 19.92 7.36 12.45
C PRO A 250 18.88 7.66 11.36
N LEU A 251 18.11 6.65 10.94
CA LEU A 251 17.07 6.82 9.92
C LEU A 251 15.97 7.81 10.35
N ALA A 252 15.73 7.93 11.66
CA ALA A 252 14.75 8.83 12.25
C ALA A 252 14.96 10.31 11.85
N LEU A 253 16.18 10.71 11.47
CA LEU A 253 16.45 12.04 10.92
C LEU A 253 15.55 12.36 9.73
N TRP A 254 15.45 11.42 8.80
CA TRP A 254 14.66 11.59 7.59
C TRP A 254 13.16 11.43 7.85
N GLU A 255 12.77 10.74 8.92
CA GLU A 255 11.37 10.70 9.37
C GLU A 255 10.93 12.05 9.93
N ASP A 256 11.76 12.70 10.76
CA ASP A 256 11.46 14.01 11.34
C ASP A 256 11.41 15.10 10.27
N VAL A 257 12.42 15.15 9.39
CA VAL A 257 12.44 16.10 8.27
C VAL A 257 11.22 15.91 7.36
N LEU A 258 10.80 14.67 7.09
CA LEU A 258 9.59 14.40 6.31
C LEU A 258 8.33 14.95 7.00
N ARG A 259 8.20 14.80 8.32
CA ARG A 259 7.06 15.34 9.09
C ARG A 259 7.03 16.86 8.98
N GLU A 260 8.16 17.52 9.22
CA GLU A 260 8.28 18.98 9.20
C GLU A 260 7.96 19.55 7.82
N GLU A 261 8.56 19.01 6.75
CA GLU A 261 8.32 19.50 5.39
C GLU A 261 6.90 19.19 4.89
N THR A 262 6.29 18.11 5.37
CA THR A 262 4.87 17.82 5.08
C THR A 262 3.96 18.82 5.79
N GLN A 263 4.25 19.19 7.03
CA GLN A 263 3.51 20.22 7.75
C GLN A 263 3.62 21.57 7.04
N ARG A 264 4.83 21.99 6.63
CA ARG A 264 5.04 23.22 5.85
C ARG A 264 4.33 23.17 4.51
N TYR A 265 4.31 22.02 3.84
CA TYR A 265 3.54 21.85 2.60
C TYR A 265 2.04 22.10 2.82
N ILE A 266 1.50 21.61 3.93
CA ILE A 266 0.08 21.81 4.30
C ILE A 266 -0.25 23.29 4.53
N GLU A 267 0.66 24.04 5.12
CA GLU A 267 0.45 25.46 5.42
C GLU A 267 0.48 26.35 4.17
N ASN A 268 1.09 25.89 3.07
CA ASN A 268 1.36 26.69 1.87
C ASN A 268 0.54 26.29 0.63
N ASP A 269 -0.24 25.19 0.67
CA ASP A 269 -1.03 24.71 -0.47
C ASP A 269 -2.52 24.57 -0.09
N GLU A 270 -3.38 25.33 -0.79
CA GLU A 270 -4.83 25.33 -0.54
C GLU A 270 -5.56 24.13 -1.17
N LYS A 271 -4.92 23.34 -2.05
CA LYS A 271 -5.57 22.25 -2.83
C LYS A 271 -5.18 20.85 -2.37
N ILE A 272 -5.16 20.63 -1.05
CA ILE A 272 -4.75 19.36 -0.45
C ILE A 272 -5.93 18.41 -0.26
N LYS A 273 -5.70 17.14 -0.61
CA LYS A 273 -6.62 16.04 -0.27
C LYS A 273 -6.27 15.46 1.09
N PHE A 274 -7.18 15.64 2.05
CA PHE A 274 -7.04 15.09 3.38
C PHE A 274 -7.75 13.73 3.54
N PRO A 275 -7.26 12.84 4.43
CA PRO A 275 -5.97 12.93 5.12
C PRO A 275 -4.78 12.77 4.17
N LEU A 276 -3.69 13.47 4.47
CA LEU A 276 -2.41 13.34 3.78
C LEU A 276 -1.59 12.22 4.44
N ILE A 277 -1.28 11.19 3.67
CA ILE A 277 -0.51 10.01 4.07
C ILE A 277 0.97 10.31 3.89
N LEU A 278 1.73 10.26 4.97
CA LEU A 278 3.18 10.40 4.90
C LEU A 278 3.80 9.09 4.34
N PRO A 279 4.72 9.16 3.37
CA PRO A 279 5.34 7.98 2.74
C PRO A 279 6.41 7.31 3.64
N VAL A 280 6.10 7.09 4.92
CA VAL A 280 7.03 6.52 5.92
C VAL A 280 7.26 5.01 5.74
N CYS A 281 6.27 4.28 5.22
CA CYS A 281 6.32 2.82 5.10
C CYS A 281 6.17 2.38 3.63
N PRO A 282 7.24 1.89 2.97
CA PRO A 282 7.18 1.41 1.60
C PRO A 282 6.15 0.30 1.36
N THR A 283 5.94 -0.59 2.34
CA THR A 283 4.90 -1.62 2.30
C THR A 283 3.51 -1.01 2.09
N VAL A 284 3.21 0.10 2.77
CA VAL A 284 1.90 0.77 2.65
C VAL A 284 1.78 1.44 1.29
N LEU A 285 2.86 2.03 0.77
CA LEU A 285 2.87 2.58 -0.60
C LEU A 285 2.56 1.48 -1.62
N TYR A 286 3.22 0.32 -1.53
CA TYR A 286 2.91 -0.81 -2.38
C TYR A 286 1.47 -1.31 -2.21
N TRP A 287 0.92 -1.27 -1.00
CA TRP A 287 -0.45 -1.65 -0.74
C TRP A 287 -1.45 -0.70 -1.41
N ILE A 288 -1.25 0.61 -1.26
CA ILE A 288 -2.04 1.65 -1.94
C ILE A 288 -1.95 1.47 -3.46
N GLN A 289 -0.75 1.23 -3.99
CA GLN A 289 -0.55 0.99 -5.41
C GLN A 289 -1.25 -0.27 -5.94
N THR A 290 -1.47 -1.27 -5.07
CA THR A 290 -2.00 -2.59 -5.46
C THR A 290 -3.52 -2.69 -5.26
N GLU A 291 -4.05 -2.31 -4.10
CA GLU A 291 -5.47 -2.53 -3.74
C GLU A 291 -6.29 -1.23 -3.57
N TYR A 292 -5.64 -0.11 -3.25
CA TYR A 292 -6.30 1.18 -2.97
C TYR A 292 -5.83 2.33 -3.88
N PRO A 293 -5.78 2.17 -5.22
CA PRO A 293 -5.19 3.16 -6.11
C PRO A 293 -5.91 4.51 -6.11
N ALA A 294 -7.17 4.57 -5.64
CA ALA A 294 -7.90 5.82 -5.44
C ALA A 294 -7.23 6.74 -4.40
N LEU A 295 -6.48 6.18 -3.45
CA LEU A 295 -5.79 6.89 -2.37
C LEU A 295 -4.40 7.41 -2.78
N ILE A 296 -3.92 7.16 -4.00
CA ILE A 296 -2.61 7.67 -4.47
C ILE A 296 -2.54 9.19 -4.35
N GLY A 297 -3.64 9.88 -4.65
CA GLY A 297 -3.73 11.34 -4.55
C GLY A 297 -3.71 11.87 -3.12
N ASN A 298 -3.72 11.01 -2.10
CA ASN A 298 -3.60 11.37 -0.70
C ASN A 298 -2.17 11.17 -0.16
N ILE A 299 -1.21 10.70 -0.96
CA ILE A 299 0.17 10.53 -0.52
C ILE A 299 0.90 11.88 -0.58
N ALA A 300 1.61 12.25 0.49
CA ALA A 300 2.43 13.45 0.51
C ALA A 300 3.48 13.42 -0.61
N PRO A 301 3.76 14.55 -1.29
CA PRO A 301 4.56 14.59 -2.52
C PRO A 301 6.07 14.51 -2.28
N TYR A 302 6.50 13.71 -1.31
CA TYR A 302 7.89 13.53 -0.91
C TYR A 302 8.36 12.08 -1.13
N LEU A 303 9.68 11.90 -1.20
CA LEU A 303 10.29 10.59 -1.09
C LEU A 303 10.15 10.05 0.35
N GLY A 304 10.09 8.73 0.48
CA GLY A 304 10.05 8.09 1.79
C GLY A 304 11.40 8.18 2.51
N PRO A 305 11.48 8.02 3.85
CA PRO A 305 12.71 8.21 4.62
C PRO A 305 13.89 7.38 4.12
N VAL A 306 13.66 6.13 3.73
CA VAL A 306 14.71 5.25 3.18
C VAL A 306 15.21 5.75 1.82
N GLU A 307 14.31 6.17 0.93
CA GLU A 307 14.66 6.73 -0.39
C GLU A 307 15.44 8.03 -0.24
N THR A 308 14.98 8.89 0.65
CA THR A 308 15.64 10.18 0.94
C THR A 308 17.03 9.94 1.54
N ALA A 309 17.16 9.00 2.48
CA ALA A 309 18.41 8.74 3.16
C ALA A 309 19.52 8.24 2.22
N ILE A 310 19.22 7.30 1.33
CA ILE A 310 20.21 6.78 0.37
C ILE A 310 20.60 7.83 -0.70
N ASN A 311 19.74 8.83 -0.95
CA ASN A 311 19.98 9.88 -1.94
C ASN A 311 20.51 11.19 -1.32
N SER A 312 20.66 11.26 0.01
CA SER A 312 21.11 12.47 0.72
C SER A 312 22.61 12.74 0.61
N PHE A 313 23.40 11.81 0.07
CA PHE A 313 24.86 11.89 0.06
C PHE A 313 25.43 11.78 -1.36
N PRO A 314 25.23 12.78 -2.24
CA PRO A 314 25.64 12.69 -3.66
C PRO A 314 27.16 12.56 -3.86
N GLU A 315 27.98 13.11 -2.95
CA GLU A 315 29.44 13.00 -3.01
C GLU A 315 29.96 11.66 -2.46
N GLN A 316 29.15 10.94 -1.68
CA GLN A 316 29.55 9.70 -1.02
C GLN A 316 28.89 8.49 -1.70
N ARG A 317 29.70 7.61 -2.26
CA ARG A 317 29.19 6.50 -3.06
C ARG A 317 29.00 5.20 -2.30
N ASN A 318 29.40 5.09 -1.03
CA ASN A 318 29.27 3.85 -0.25
C ASN A 318 28.32 4.06 0.93
N ILE A 319 27.16 3.42 0.87
CA ILE A 319 26.14 3.45 1.92
C ILE A 319 25.88 2.02 2.39
N SER A 320 26.08 1.77 3.68
CA SER A 320 25.62 0.56 4.34
C SER A 320 24.24 0.79 4.98
N PHE A 321 23.31 -0.14 4.77
CA PHE A 321 21.96 -0.09 5.31
C PHE A 321 21.51 -1.46 5.81
N VAL A 322 20.77 -1.50 6.92
CA VAL A 322 20.16 -2.73 7.43
C VAL A 322 18.66 -2.72 7.10
N PRO A 323 18.21 -3.50 6.11
CA PRO A 323 16.80 -3.61 5.81
C PRO A 323 16.04 -4.34 6.92
N SER A 324 14.90 -3.76 7.29
CA SER A 324 13.93 -4.31 8.25
C SER A 324 12.75 -5.00 7.57
N CYS A 325 12.61 -4.89 6.25
CA CYS A 325 11.59 -5.60 5.48
C CYS A 325 11.97 -5.69 3.99
N PRO A 326 11.37 -6.62 3.23
CA PRO A 326 11.60 -6.72 1.79
C PRO A 326 11.20 -5.45 1.02
N ALA A 327 10.24 -4.67 1.53
CA ALA A 327 9.79 -3.47 0.85
C ALA A 327 10.88 -2.39 0.84
N GLN A 328 11.68 -2.28 1.91
CA GLN A 328 12.83 -1.38 1.94
C GLN A 328 13.90 -1.80 0.93
N VAL A 329 14.12 -3.11 0.75
CA VAL A 329 15.05 -3.64 -0.26
C VAL A 329 14.58 -3.28 -1.68
N SER A 330 13.29 -3.46 -1.98
CA SER A 330 12.69 -3.05 -3.25
C SER A 330 12.85 -1.56 -3.50
N THR A 331 12.46 -0.74 -2.52
CA THR A 331 12.60 0.72 -2.56
C THR A 331 14.02 1.16 -2.89
N ILE A 332 15.01 0.56 -2.22
CA ILE A 332 16.42 0.85 -2.46
C ILE A 332 16.83 0.46 -3.88
N ASN A 333 16.44 -0.73 -4.35
CA ASN A 333 16.85 -1.20 -5.65
C ASN A 333 16.18 -0.43 -6.80
N ASP A 334 14.91 -0.05 -6.64
CA ASP A 334 14.10 0.62 -7.65
C ASP A 334 14.46 2.12 -7.76
N ASN A 335 15.00 2.75 -6.71
CA ASN A 335 15.19 4.21 -6.63
C ASN A 335 16.63 4.67 -6.34
N LYS A 336 17.61 3.77 -6.28
CA LYS A 336 19.01 4.19 -6.13
C LYS A 336 19.49 4.88 -7.40
N ASN A 337 20.24 5.97 -7.21
CA ASN A 337 21.05 6.53 -8.29
C ASN A 337 22.11 5.50 -8.70
N SER A 338 22.40 5.36 -10.00
CA SER A 338 23.36 4.38 -10.54
C SER A 338 24.75 4.49 -9.91
N ASP A 339 25.08 5.68 -9.44
CA ASP A 339 26.38 6.05 -8.89
C ASP A 339 26.51 5.78 -7.38
N VAL A 340 25.44 5.35 -6.71
CA VAL A 340 25.45 4.99 -5.27
C VAL A 340 25.61 3.48 -5.13
N CYS A 341 26.71 3.05 -4.53
CA CYS A 341 26.89 1.69 -4.02
C CYS A 341 26.17 1.55 -2.68
N ILE A 342 25.31 0.54 -2.59
CA ILE A 342 24.58 0.22 -1.38
C ILE A 342 24.98 -1.18 -0.96
N ASN A 343 25.56 -1.27 0.23
CA ASN A 343 25.86 -2.50 0.92
C ASN A 343 24.72 -2.83 1.89
N MET A 344 24.11 -4.00 1.75
CA MET A 344 23.04 -4.42 2.63
C MET A 344 23.62 -5.31 3.73
N ILE A 345 23.56 -4.84 4.96
CA ILE A 345 24.01 -5.61 6.12
C ILE A 345 22.82 -6.41 6.64
N SER A 346 22.97 -7.73 6.76
CA SER A 346 21.91 -8.54 7.33
C SER A 346 21.70 -8.20 8.81
N PRO A 347 20.45 -8.24 9.34
CA PRO A 347 20.22 -8.04 10.77
C PRO A 347 21.06 -8.98 11.65
N LYS A 348 21.42 -10.17 11.15
CA LYS A 348 22.27 -11.14 11.87
C LYS A 348 23.72 -10.66 12.00
N GLU A 349 24.36 -10.22 10.91
CA GLU A 349 25.73 -9.67 10.95
C GLU A 349 25.82 -8.50 11.92
N LEU A 350 24.77 -7.70 11.95
CA LEU A 350 24.67 -6.56 12.84
C LEU A 350 24.67 -6.96 14.32
N PHE A 351 23.96 -8.04 14.69
CA PHE A 351 24.02 -8.60 16.05
C PHE A 351 25.43 -9.05 16.43
N GLU A 352 26.17 -9.66 15.50
CA GLU A 352 27.55 -10.09 15.74
C GLU A 352 28.46 -8.88 16.03
N VAL A 353 28.27 -7.78 15.28
CA VAL A 353 28.95 -6.50 15.53
C VAL A 353 28.62 -5.94 16.92
N ILE A 354 27.35 -5.91 17.33
CA ILE A 354 26.95 -5.45 18.67
C ILE A 354 27.59 -6.32 19.76
N MET A 355 27.55 -7.64 19.61
CA MET A 355 28.11 -8.58 20.58
C MET A 355 29.62 -8.38 20.77
N ASP A 356 30.36 -8.08 19.71
CA ASP A 356 31.79 -7.82 19.82
C ASP A 356 32.11 -6.45 20.42
N ILE A 357 31.27 -5.45 20.21
CA ILE A 357 31.41 -4.12 20.82
C ILE A 357 31.06 -4.18 22.31
N SER A 358 29.98 -4.85 22.69
CA SER A 358 29.55 -5.00 24.09
C SER A 358 30.56 -5.74 25.00
N LYS A 359 31.41 -6.62 24.43
CA LYS A 359 32.54 -7.23 25.15
C LYS A 359 33.66 -6.24 25.46
N SER A 360 33.75 -5.18 24.64
CA SER A 360 34.80 -4.17 24.68
C SER A 360 34.40 -2.95 25.52
N ALA A 361 33.10 -2.70 25.68
CA ALA A 361 32.53 -1.53 26.36
C ALA A 361 32.37 -1.72 27.88
N ASN A 362 32.42 -0.61 28.63
CA ASN A 362 32.43 -0.59 30.09
C ASN A 362 30.99 -0.63 30.66
N LYS A 363 30.46 -1.84 30.94
CA LYS A 363 29.03 -2.11 31.29
C LYS A 363 28.46 -1.40 32.53
N LYS A 364 29.28 -0.77 33.37
CA LYS A 364 28.89 -0.36 34.74
C LYS A 364 28.05 0.91 34.85
N LYS A 365 27.93 1.73 33.79
CA LYS A 365 27.31 3.07 33.87
C LYS A 365 25.85 3.13 33.37
N GLN A 366 25.32 2.05 32.81
CA GLN A 366 24.20 2.12 31.84
C GLN A 366 22.88 1.50 32.31
N ILE A 367 22.93 0.46 33.14
CA ILE A 367 21.71 -0.18 33.67
C ILE A 367 20.90 0.81 34.53
N ASP A 368 21.58 1.72 35.24
CA ASP A 368 20.92 2.72 36.11
C ASP A 368 20.24 3.87 35.32
N GLU A 369 20.66 4.15 34.08
CA GLU A 369 20.09 5.24 33.25
C GLU A 369 18.81 4.78 32.52
N ILE A 370 18.77 3.55 32.00
CA ILE A 370 17.58 2.98 31.32
C ILE A 370 16.41 2.79 32.30
N HIS A 371 16.70 2.40 33.55
CA HIS A 371 15.68 2.23 34.59
C HIS A 371 15.08 3.56 35.09
N ASN A 372 15.74 4.69 34.84
CA ASN A 372 15.32 6.02 35.27
C ASN A 372 14.74 6.88 34.12
N ILE A 373 14.36 6.27 32.99
CA ILE A 373 13.72 6.98 31.89
C ILE A 373 12.35 7.53 32.35
N ASP A 374 12.32 8.84 32.62
CA ASP A 374 11.10 9.58 32.90
C ASP A 374 10.33 9.73 31.58
N VAL A 375 9.26 8.96 31.40
CA VAL A 375 8.43 8.94 30.19
C VAL A 375 7.63 10.25 30.10
N LYS A 376 8.26 11.33 29.62
CA LYS A 376 7.57 12.57 29.29
C LYS A 376 6.86 12.40 27.95
N LYS A 377 5.53 12.32 28.00
CA LYS A 377 4.67 12.38 26.82
C LYS A 377 4.68 13.80 26.25
N ASN A 378 5.25 13.99 25.08
CA ASN A 378 4.83 15.05 24.17
C ASN A 378 4.43 14.40 22.86
N LYS A 379 3.13 14.44 22.52
CA LYS A 379 2.67 14.18 21.17
C LYS A 379 2.20 15.50 20.59
N SER A 380 2.80 15.89 19.47
CA SER A 380 2.18 16.85 18.53
C SER A 380 0.74 16.40 18.27
N LYS A 381 -0.21 17.33 18.42
CA LYS A 381 -1.65 17.06 18.29
C LYS A 381 -2.09 16.87 16.83
N ASP A 382 -1.19 17.07 15.87
CA ASP A 382 -1.56 17.26 14.46
C ASP A 382 -1.36 16.02 13.56
N ILE A 383 -0.65 14.98 14.04
CA ILE A 383 -0.35 13.74 13.27
C ILE A 383 -0.94 12.51 13.97
N ILE A 384 -1.70 11.71 13.22
CA ILE A 384 -2.20 10.41 13.69
C ILE A 384 -1.26 9.31 13.19
N THR A 385 -0.89 8.38 14.07
CA THR A 385 -0.13 7.18 13.69
C THR A 385 -1.02 5.95 13.80
N VAL A 386 -1.12 5.18 12.71
CA VAL A 386 -1.74 3.86 12.68
C VAL A 386 -0.67 2.83 12.39
N SER A 387 -0.60 1.78 13.20
CA SER A 387 0.43 0.74 13.05
C SER A 387 -0.17 -0.65 13.21
N GLY A 388 0.38 -1.61 12.47
CA GLY A 388 -0.12 -2.99 12.41
C GLY A 388 -0.89 -3.27 11.13
N ILE A 389 -0.66 -4.45 10.55
CA ILE A 389 -1.10 -4.80 9.20
C ILE A 389 -2.64 -4.75 9.06
N GLU A 390 -3.35 -5.26 10.07
CA GLU A 390 -4.82 -5.28 10.10
C GLU A 390 -5.39 -3.87 10.33
N GLN A 391 -4.81 -3.11 11.27
CA GLN A 391 -5.27 -1.75 11.58
C GLN A 391 -5.08 -0.82 10.38
N VAL A 392 -3.95 -0.93 9.69
CA VAL A 392 -3.69 -0.15 8.47
C VAL A 392 -4.65 -0.55 7.35
N LYS A 393 -4.93 -1.85 7.16
CA LYS A 393 -5.92 -2.31 6.18
C LYS A 393 -7.29 -1.69 6.43
N THR A 394 -7.82 -1.83 7.64
CA THR A 394 -9.13 -1.26 8.01
C THR A 394 -9.14 0.26 7.83
N PHE A 395 -8.04 0.94 8.18
CA PHE A 395 -7.93 2.38 7.99
C PHE A 395 -7.97 2.79 6.52
N LEU A 396 -7.22 2.10 5.64
CA LEU A 396 -7.23 2.35 4.20
C LEU A 396 -8.59 2.06 3.57
N GLU A 397 -9.28 0.99 3.98
CA GLU A 397 -10.64 0.66 3.54
C GLU A 397 -11.64 1.77 3.91
N ASN A 398 -11.62 2.22 5.16
CA ASN A 398 -12.50 3.30 5.63
C ASN A 398 -12.16 4.63 4.95
N MET A 399 -10.87 4.89 4.68
CA MET A 399 -10.43 6.08 3.96
C MET A 399 -10.89 6.06 2.49
N GLU A 400 -10.79 4.92 1.79
CA GLU A 400 -11.27 4.78 0.41
C GLU A 400 -12.79 4.96 0.32
N LYS A 401 -13.53 4.44 1.29
CA LYS A 401 -14.99 4.60 1.41
C LYS A 401 -15.44 5.97 1.95
N ARG A 402 -14.50 6.82 2.37
CA ARG A 402 -14.76 8.12 3.02
C ARG A 402 -15.60 8.00 4.31
N GLU A 403 -15.39 6.92 5.06
CA GLU A 403 -16.10 6.60 6.30
C GLU A 403 -15.33 7.01 7.57
N LEU A 404 -14.30 7.85 7.44
CA LEU A 404 -13.54 8.34 8.60
C LEU A 404 -14.40 9.36 9.40
N PRO A 405 -14.61 9.14 10.71
CA PRO A 405 -15.56 9.94 11.51
C PRO A 405 -15.01 11.32 11.91
N ILE A 406 -13.72 11.56 11.70
CA ILE A 406 -13.04 12.80 12.06
C ILE A 406 -12.22 13.30 10.88
N HIS A 407 -12.07 14.63 10.80
CA HIS A 407 -11.14 15.23 9.87
C HIS A 407 -9.70 15.03 10.36
N ILE A 408 -8.89 14.35 9.56
CA ILE A 408 -7.48 14.06 9.86
C ILE A 408 -6.64 14.82 8.85
N LYS A 409 -5.67 15.62 9.31
CA LYS A 409 -4.75 16.35 8.41
C LYS A 409 -3.64 15.43 7.92
N MET A 410 -2.88 14.87 8.86
CA MET A 410 -1.70 14.04 8.57
C MET A 410 -1.85 12.66 9.20
N VAL A 411 -1.46 11.64 8.46
CA VAL A 411 -1.44 10.27 8.95
C VAL A 411 -0.15 9.54 8.57
N GLU A 412 0.44 8.88 9.56
CA GLU A 412 1.50 7.91 9.36
C GLU A 412 0.95 6.49 9.45
N LEU A 413 1.19 5.71 8.42
CA LEU A 413 0.74 4.33 8.33
C LEU A 413 1.96 3.39 8.33
N TYR A 414 2.02 2.48 9.30
CA TYR A 414 3.07 1.47 9.38
C TYR A 414 2.49 0.06 9.35
N ALA A 415 2.93 -0.76 8.39
CA ALA A 415 2.47 -2.15 8.28
C ALA A 415 2.82 -3.01 9.51
N CYS A 416 3.91 -2.70 10.21
CA CYS A 416 4.31 -3.39 11.44
C CYS A 416 3.72 -2.70 12.68
N TYR A 417 3.43 -3.48 13.73
CA TYR A 417 2.99 -2.98 15.03
C TYR A 417 4.07 -2.12 15.68
N ASN A 418 3.71 -0.94 16.19
CA ASN A 418 4.63 0.07 16.71
C ASN A 418 5.71 0.52 15.69
N GLY A 419 5.37 0.56 14.40
CA GLY A 419 6.31 0.98 13.36
C GLY A 419 7.31 -0.12 13.02
N CYS A 420 8.49 0.26 12.52
CA CYS A 420 9.54 -0.70 12.15
C CYS A 420 10.02 -1.58 13.31
N PHE A 421 9.79 -1.17 14.57
CA PHE A 421 10.11 -1.93 15.78
C PHE A 421 9.38 -3.28 15.84
N GLY A 422 8.20 -3.40 15.23
CA GLY A 422 7.46 -4.65 15.16
C GLY A 422 7.92 -5.61 14.06
N SER A 423 8.95 -5.28 13.29
CA SER A 423 9.47 -6.18 12.25
C SER A 423 9.92 -7.53 12.85
N PRO A 424 9.67 -8.67 12.17
CA PRO A 424 10.05 -9.99 12.66
C PRO A 424 11.58 -10.22 12.73
N TYR A 425 12.38 -9.26 12.26
CA TYR A 425 13.84 -9.30 12.31
C TYR A 425 14.43 -8.82 13.63
N TRP A 426 13.63 -8.14 14.47
CA TRP A 426 14.07 -7.67 15.78
C TRP A 426 13.68 -8.68 16.86
N VAL A 427 14.60 -8.91 17.80
CA VAL A 427 14.42 -9.89 18.89
C VAL A 427 13.77 -9.28 20.13
N THR A 428 13.80 -7.96 20.25
CA THR A 428 13.31 -7.22 21.41
C THR A 428 11.81 -6.93 21.29
N GLU A 429 11.14 -6.74 22.43
CA GLU A 429 9.73 -6.37 22.43
C GLU A 429 9.56 -4.97 21.79
N PRO A 430 8.67 -4.82 20.79
CA PRO A 430 8.56 -3.59 20.01
C PRO A 430 8.21 -2.34 20.82
N THR A 431 7.33 -2.46 21.81
CA THR A 431 6.86 -1.35 22.64
C THR A 431 7.99 -0.81 23.52
N ILE A 432 8.71 -1.69 24.22
CA ILE A 432 9.85 -1.33 25.05
C ILE A 432 10.96 -0.71 24.20
N SER A 433 11.28 -1.33 23.06
CA SER A 433 12.31 -0.84 22.15
C SER A 433 11.99 0.56 21.63
N LYS A 434 10.71 0.81 21.31
CA LYS A 434 10.25 2.12 20.88
C LYS A 434 10.38 3.17 21.98
N ILE A 435 10.01 2.84 23.22
CA ILE A 435 10.15 3.77 24.35
C ILE A 435 11.62 4.17 24.57
N ILE A 436 12.52 3.17 24.59
CA ILE A 436 13.96 3.42 24.74
C ILE A 436 14.47 4.32 23.62
N PHE A 437 14.12 4.01 22.37
CA PHE A 437 14.53 4.81 21.23
C PHE A 437 13.98 6.23 21.27
N ASP A 438 12.68 6.40 21.52
CA ASP A 438 12.04 7.71 21.52
C ASP A 438 12.68 8.64 22.58
N THR A 439 12.99 8.12 23.78
CA THR A 439 13.72 8.86 24.81
C THR A 439 15.11 9.27 24.36
N PHE A 440 15.89 8.32 23.85
CA PHE A 440 17.22 8.58 23.29
C PHE A 440 17.17 9.61 22.16
N TRP A 441 16.18 9.50 21.28
CA TRP A 441 16.06 10.32 20.09
C TRP A 441 15.76 11.77 20.41
N GLU A 442 14.91 12.03 21.41
CA GLU A 442 14.62 13.39 21.87
C GLU A 442 15.88 14.14 22.34
N GLU A 443 16.81 13.47 23.01
CA GLU A 443 18.07 14.06 23.45
C GLU A 443 19.06 14.23 22.31
N GLN A 444 19.13 13.25 21.41
CA GLN A 444 20.18 13.16 20.40
C GLN A 444 19.86 13.93 19.12
N LYS A 445 18.59 14.12 18.77
CA LYS A 445 18.20 14.83 17.53
C LYS A 445 18.81 16.24 17.46
N VAL A 446 18.99 16.91 18.60
CA VAL A 446 19.64 18.25 18.69
C VAL A 446 21.08 18.24 18.14
N LYS A 447 21.82 17.13 18.29
CA LYS A 447 23.16 16.94 17.70
C LYS A 447 23.12 16.97 16.18
N TYR A 448 22.01 16.55 15.59
CA TYR A 448 21.83 16.37 14.16
C TYR A 448 21.05 17.49 13.48
N GLU A 449 20.28 18.32 14.21
CA GLU A 449 19.59 19.52 13.68
C GLU A 449 20.52 20.48 12.93
N LYS A 450 21.81 20.50 13.27
CA LYS A 450 22.82 21.33 12.59
C LYS A 450 23.27 20.76 11.23
N LYS A 451 22.91 19.53 10.89
CA LYS A 451 23.26 18.91 9.60
C LYS A 451 22.18 19.28 8.58
N LYS A 452 22.58 19.84 7.44
CA LYS A 452 21.66 20.15 6.31
C LYS A 452 21.17 18.85 5.67
N ILE A 453 20.07 18.31 6.19
CA ILE A 453 19.35 17.17 5.62
C ILE A 453 17.95 17.67 5.28
N ASP A 454 17.56 17.57 4.02
CA ASP A 454 16.29 18.08 3.52
C ASP A 454 15.38 16.92 3.08
N ALA A 455 14.06 17.13 3.10
CA ALA A 455 13.14 16.22 2.43
C ALA A 455 13.32 16.38 0.92
N ILE A 456 13.21 15.29 0.17
CA ILE A 456 13.31 15.32 -1.28
C ILE A 456 11.89 15.27 -1.86
N PHE A 457 11.51 16.31 -2.61
CA PHE A 457 10.25 16.33 -3.33
C PHE A 457 10.26 15.25 -4.42
N ARG A 458 9.16 14.52 -4.54
CA ARG A 458 9.03 13.44 -5.51
C ARG A 458 8.69 14.01 -6.89
N VAL A 459 9.62 13.86 -7.85
CA VAL A 459 9.40 14.29 -9.23
C VAL A 459 8.61 13.25 -10.04
N SER A 460 8.82 11.96 -9.77
CA SER A 460 8.15 10.86 -10.47
C SER A 460 6.83 10.47 -9.78
N PRO A 461 5.68 10.47 -10.47
CA PRO A 461 4.41 10.17 -9.83
C PRO A 461 4.37 8.72 -9.31
N ILE A 462 3.76 8.53 -8.14
CA ILE A 462 3.44 7.19 -7.65
C ILE A 462 2.33 6.64 -8.55
N ASN A 463 2.68 5.63 -9.33
CA ASN A 463 1.72 4.93 -10.16
C ASN A 463 1.28 3.65 -9.46
N SER A 464 -0.01 3.41 -9.47
CA SER A 464 -0.61 2.11 -9.19
C SER A 464 0.06 0.99 -9.99
N ARG A 465 0.20 -0.19 -9.37
CA ARG A 465 0.85 -1.36 -9.96
C ARG A 465 -0.04 -1.98 -11.02
N LYS A 466 0.57 -2.45 -12.11
CA LYS A 466 -0.12 -3.20 -13.16
C LYS A 466 -0.58 -4.54 -12.57
N GLY A 467 -1.89 -4.80 -12.62
CA GLY A 467 -2.44 -6.11 -12.27
C GLY A 467 -2.02 -7.18 -13.28
N VAL A 468 -2.19 -8.45 -12.93
CA VAL A 468 -2.01 -9.53 -13.91
C VAL A 468 -3.26 -9.66 -14.76
N ARG A 469 -3.06 -9.69 -16.08
CA ARG A 469 -4.06 -10.09 -17.05
C ARG A 469 -4.10 -11.62 -17.06
N LEU A 470 -5.28 -12.23 -16.89
CA LEU A 470 -5.46 -13.69 -16.83
C LEU A 470 -5.11 -14.42 -18.13
N ASP A 471 -5.11 -13.68 -19.23
CA ASP A 471 -4.66 -14.10 -20.53
C ASP A 471 -4.22 -12.88 -21.37
N GLU A 472 -3.35 -13.08 -22.36
CA GLU A 472 -3.02 -12.05 -23.33
C GLU A 472 -4.26 -11.65 -24.15
N ASP A 473 -5.20 -12.57 -24.36
CA ASP A 473 -6.49 -12.35 -24.99
C ASP A 473 -7.58 -11.99 -23.95
N VAL A 474 -8.26 -10.84 -24.12
CA VAL A 474 -9.30 -10.40 -23.15
C VAL A 474 -10.49 -11.34 -23.14
N MET A 475 -10.87 -11.92 -24.29
CA MET A 475 -12.01 -12.83 -24.37
C MET A 475 -11.72 -14.13 -23.63
N GLU A 476 -10.50 -14.66 -23.77
CA GLU A 476 -10.05 -15.78 -22.94
C GLU A 476 -9.99 -15.41 -21.45
N ALA A 477 -9.51 -14.21 -21.11
CA ALA A 477 -9.50 -13.72 -19.73
C ALA A 477 -10.93 -13.62 -19.14
N ILE A 478 -11.91 -13.14 -19.93
CA ILE A 478 -13.32 -13.06 -19.53
C ILE A 478 -13.94 -14.44 -19.37
N GLN A 479 -13.65 -15.37 -20.29
CA GLN A 479 -14.10 -16.76 -20.17
C GLN A 479 -13.54 -17.39 -18.90
N LYS A 480 -12.24 -17.21 -18.65
CA LYS A 480 -11.57 -17.64 -17.42
C LYS A 480 -12.27 -17.05 -16.19
N LEU A 481 -12.63 -15.77 -16.16
CA LEU A 481 -13.38 -15.19 -15.04
C LEU A 481 -14.76 -15.83 -14.83
N SER A 482 -15.51 -16.07 -15.90
CA SER A 482 -16.80 -16.75 -15.81
C SER A 482 -16.64 -18.19 -15.28
N GLU A 483 -15.60 -18.88 -15.72
CA GLU A 483 -15.25 -20.21 -15.22
C GLU A 483 -14.84 -20.18 -13.75
N ILE A 484 -14.03 -19.20 -13.33
CA ILE A 484 -13.64 -18.99 -11.94
C ILE A 484 -14.88 -18.81 -11.07
N GLU A 485 -15.85 -17.99 -11.47
CA GLU A 485 -17.10 -17.82 -10.73
C GLU A 485 -17.92 -19.11 -10.65
N LYS A 486 -18.01 -19.86 -11.76
CA LYS A 486 -18.71 -21.15 -11.79
C LYS A 486 -18.05 -22.18 -10.87
N VAL A 487 -16.73 -22.24 -10.84
CA VAL A 487 -15.95 -23.11 -9.96
C VAL A 487 -16.12 -22.66 -8.52
N ASN A 488 -16.00 -21.36 -8.24
CA ASN A 488 -16.14 -20.81 -6.89
C ASN A 488 -17.50 -21.12 -6.26
N LYS A 489 -18.59 -21.06 -7.06
CA LYS A 489 -19.95 -21.44 -6.61
C LYS A 489 -20.07 -22.92 -6.21
N LYS A 490 -19.20 -23.80 -6.70
CA LYS A 490 -19.16 -25.23 -6.34
C LYS A 490 -18.28 -25.50 -5.12
N LEU A 491 -17.45 -24.54 -4.71
CA LEU A 491 -16.58 -24.66 -3.56
C LEU A 491 -17.34 -24.36 -2.26
N PRO A 492 -16.91 -24.91 -1.11
CA PRO A 492 -17.62 -24.77 0.16
C PRO A 492 -17.60 -23.36 0.77
N GLY A 493 -16.74 -22.46 0.29
CA GLY A 493 -16.64 -21.09 0.81
C GLY A 493 -16.00 -20.95 2.20
N TYR A 494 -15.31 -21.99 2.70
CA TYR A 494 -14.70 -21.96 4.04
C TYR A 494 -13.43 -21.12 4.15
N ASP A 495 -12.77 -20.79 3.04
CA ASP A 495 -11.51 -20.03 3.00
C ASP A 495 -10.42 -20.57 3.95
N CYS A 496 -10.39 -21.89 4.13
CA CYS A 496 -9.55 -22.56 5.12
C CYS A 496 -8.05 -22.64 4.77
N GLY A 497 -7.68 -22.41 3.51
CA GLY A 497 -6.29 -22.52 3.04
C GLY A 497 -5.80 -23.94 2.71
N ILE A 498 -6.52 -25.01 3.06
CA ILE A 498 -6.00 -26.39 3.07
C ILE A 498 -5.54 -26.89 1.69
N CYS A 499 -6.20 -26.46 0.62
CA CYS A 499 -5.82 -26.80 -0.76
C CYS A 499 -4.58 -26.04 -1.27
N GLY A 500 -3.94 -25.22 -0.43
CA GLY A 500 -2.77 -24.42 -0.79
C GLY A 500 -3.09 -23.04 -1.38
N ALA A 501 -4.37 -22.71 -1.59
CA ALA A 501 -4.82 -21.39 -1.97
C ALA A 501 -5.49 -20.66 -0.80
N PRO A 502 -5.32 -19.33 -0.67
CA PRO A 502 -5.74 -18.57 0.53
C PRO A 502 -7.26 -18.44 0.73
N SER A 503 -8.05 -18.57 -0.34
CA SER A 503 -9.51 -18.57 -0.27
C SER A 503 -10.10 -19.51 -1.32
N CYS A 504 -11.38 -19.85 -1.21
CA CYS A 504 -12.10 -20.59 -2.24
C CYS A 504 -12.07 -19.85 -3.59
N LEU A 505 -12.20 -18.52 -3.58
CA LEU A 505 -12.08 -17.73 -4.80
C LEU A 505 -10.69 -17.87 -5.44
N ASN A 506 -9.63 -17.78 -4.64
CA ASN A 506 -8.27 -17.94 -5.16
C ASN A 506 -7.97 -19.38 -5.59
N PHE A 507 -8.61 -20.37 -4.96
CA PHE A 507 -8.52 -21.75 -5.43
C PHE A 507 -9.22 -21.93 -6.78
N ALA A 508 -10.36 -21.27 -6.99
CA ALA A 508 -11.04 -21.27 -8.28
C ALA A 508 -10.21 -20.57 -9.36
N GLU A 509 -9.55 -19.45 -9.04
CA GLU A 509 -8.54 -18.80 -9.90
C GLU A 509 -7.44 -19.80 -10.28
N ASP A 510 -6.83 -20.46 -9.29
CA ASP A 510 -5.78 -21.44 -9.50
C ASP A 510 -6.23 -22.63 -10.39
N ILE A 511 -7.47 -23.12 -10.23
CA ILE A 511 -8.04 -24.20 -11.05
C ILE A 511 -8.09 -23.79 -12.52
N VAL A 512 -8.58 -22.58 -12.79
CA VAL A 512 -8.79 -22.11 -14.16
C VAL A 512 -7.47 -21.68 -14.82
N ILE A 513 -6.58 -21.05 -14.07
CA ILE A 513 -5.31 -20.52 -14.60
C ILE A 513 -4.25 -21.61 -14.70
N MET A 514 -4.15 -22.48 -13.69
CA MET A 514 -3.11 -23.51 -13.58
C MET A 514 -3.62 -24.92 -13.89
N GLN A 515 -4.85 -25.06 -14.39
CA GLN A 515 -5.51 -26.34 -14.71
C GLN A 515 -5.55 -27.33 -13.54
N LYS A 516 -5.67 -26.86 -12.29
CA LYS A 516 -5.79 -27.76 -11.13
C LYS A 516 -7.12 -28.50 -11.14
N ASP A 517 -7.15 -29.73 -10.63
CA ASP A 517 -8.41 -30.46 -10.42
C ASP A 517 -9.16 -29.88 -9.20
N ILE A 518 -10.47 -29.63 -9.37
CA ILE A 518 -11.36 -29.20 -8.29
C ILE A 518 -11.40 -30.21 -7.12
N LYS A 519 -11.11 -31.48 -7.38
CA LYS A 519 -10.94 -32.54 -6.39
C LYS A 519 -9.76 -32.31 -5.44
N ASN A 520 -8.87 -31.37 -5.72
CA ASN A 520 -7.83 -30.98 -4.77
C ASN A 520 -8.41 -30.23 -3.55
N CYS A 521 -9.70 -29.86 -3.57
CA CYS A 521 -10.42 -29.45 -2.36
C CYS A 521 -10.72 -30.68 -1.47
N PRO A 522 -10.16 -30.76 -0.25
CA PRO A 522 -10.36 -31.92 0.63
C PRO A 522 -11.80 -32.07 1.13
N TYR A 523 -12.62 -31.02 1.03
CA TYR A 523 -14.03 -31.02 1.45
C TYR A 523 -14.98 -31.46 0.34
N LEU A 524 -14.52 -31.55 -0.92
CA LEU A 524 -15.32 -32.09 -2.02
C LEU A 524 -15.10 -33.60 -2.20
N ASN A 525 -14.03 -34.17 -1.60
CA ASN A 525 -13.71 -35.60 -1.64
C ASN A 525 -14.36 -36.42 -0.52
N LYS A 526 -15.24 -35.83 0.30
CA LYS A 526 -15.98 -36.53 1.35
C LYS A 526 -17.42 -36.79 0.91
N THR A 527 -17.59 -37.64 -0.10
CA THR A 527 -18.85 -38.34 -0.39
C THR A 527 -18.55 -39.73 -0.89
#